data_AF-A0A1E1WN85-F1
#
_entry.id   AF-A0A1E1WN85-F1
#
_cell.length_a   1.000
_cell.length_b   1.000
_cell.length_c   1.000
_cell.angle_alpha   90.00
_cell.angle_beta   90.00
_cell.angle_gamma   90.00
#
_symmetry.space_group_name_H-M   'P 1'
#
loop_
_entity.id
_entity.type
_entity.pdbx_description
1 polymer ?
#
loop_
_entity_poly.entity_id
_entity_poly.type
_entity_poly.pdbx_seq_one_letter_code
_entity_poly.pdbx_strand_id
1 'polypeptide(L)'
;AECNVYNHVAVCSCPSGMTGNAFTQCVKIEKPVSRPCDPSPCGPNSICREANGQAICACVESFIGNPPNCRPECIQSTDCSPSLACINRKCQDPCPGSCGYNAICNVNNHNPICTCPPRYTGSPFSHCYVQVDEGP
;
A
#
# COMPACT_ATOMS: atom_id res chain seq x y z
N ALA A 1 22.07 -45.46 4.27
CA ALA A 1 23.02 -45.12 3.19
C ALA A 1 22.98 -46.24 2.17
N GLU A 2 23.24 -45.93 0.91
CA GLU A 2 23.46 -46.89 -0.15
C GLU A 2 24.96 -46.90 -0.45
N CYS A 3 25.62 -48.04 -0.25
CA CYS A 3 27.07 -48.14 -0.32
C CYS A 3 27.47 -49.26 -1.28
N ASN A 4 28.42 -48.97 -2.16
CA ASN A 4 29.02 -49.95 -3.06
C ASN A 4 30.54 -49.85 -2.99
N VAL A 5 31.23 -50.97 -3.25
CA VAL A 5 32.70 -51.00 -3.27
C VAL A 5 33.19 -50.74 -4.69
N TYR A 6 34.01 -49.71 -4.87
CA TYR A 6 34.66 -49.37 -6.14
C TYR A 6 36.16 -49.22 -5.90
N ASN A 7 37.00 -49.97 -6.63
CA ASN A 7 38.46 -50.01 -6.45
C ASN A 7 38.91 -50.19 -4.99
N HIS A 8 38.32 -51.16 -4.27
CA HIS A 8 38.56 -51.41 -2.84
C HIS A 8 38.20 -50.27 -1.88
N VAL A 9 37.53 -49.22 -2.37
CA VAL A 9 37.04 -48.11 -1.56
C VAL A 9 35.53 -48.20 -1.45
N ALA A 10 35.00 -48.06 -0.24
CA ALA A 10 33.57 -47.95 -0.02
C ALA A 10 33.10 -46.54 -0.42
N VAL A 11 32.18 -46.45 -1.36
CA VAL A 11 31.53 -45.20 -1.78
C VAL A 11 30.07 -45.26 -1.34
N CYS A 12 29.67 -44.31 -0.49
CA CYS A 12 28.35 -44.25 0.11
C CYS A 12 27.61 -42.96 -0.24
N SER A 13 26.31 -43.06 -0.50
CA SER A 13 25.40 -41.92 -0.66
C SER A 13 24.19 -42.07 0.27
N CYS A 14 23.52 -40.95 0.55
CA CYS A 14 22.25 -40.99 1.26
C CYS A 14 21.11 -41.35 0.29
N PRO A 15 20.15 -42.19 0.71
CA PRO A 15 18.97 -42.52 -0.10
C PRO A 15 18.11 -41.28 -0.40
N SER A 16 17.23 -41.40 -1.39
CA SER A 16 16.30 -40.33 -1.79
C SER A 16 15.52 -39.74 -0.59
N GLY A 17 15.55 -38.41 -0.46
CA GLY A 17 14.88 -37.69 0.64
C GLY A 17 15.70 -37.58 1.92
N MET A 18 16.99 -37.95 1.91
CA MET A 18 17.90 -37.79 3.02
C MET A 18 19.13 -36.94 2.65
N THR A 19 19.75 -36.31 3.64
CA THR A 19 20.98 -35.52 3.52
C THR A 19 21.94 -35.87 4.67
N GLY A 20 23.13 -35.27 4.70
CA GLY A 20 24.14 -35.49 5.74
C GLY A 20 25.30 -36.37 5.29
N ASN A 21 26.00 -36.99 6.24
CA ASN A 21 27.18 -37.80 5.97
C ASN A 21 26.78 -39.27 5.79
N ALA A 22 26.89 -39.78 4.57
CA ALA A 22 26.50 -41.16 4.24
C ALA A 22 27.32 -42.25 4.97
N PHE A 23 28.51 -41.92 5.48
CA PHE A 23 29.35 -42.84 6.25
C PHE A 23 29.03 -42.84 7.76
N THR A 24 28.40 -41.79 8.27
CA THR A 24 28.11 -41.63 9.71
C THR A 24 26.62 -41.71 9.98
N GLN A 25 25.86 -40.81 9.38
CA GLN A 25 24.42 -40.72 9.57
C GLN A 25 23.80 -39.89 8.44
N CYS A 26 22.85 -40.50 7.74
CA CYS A 26 21.90 -39.77 6.91
C CYS A 26 20.73 -39.30 7.77
N VAL A 27 20.29 -38.07 7.57
CA VAL A 27 19.11 -37.47 8.21
C VAL A 27 18.04 -37.20 7.16
N LYS A 28 16.76 -37.32 7.52
CA LYS A 28 15.67 -36.96 6.61
C LYS A 28 15.75 -35.46 6.30
N ILE A 29 15.52 -35.10 5.04
CA ILE A 29 15.37 -33.70 4.66
C ILE A 29 14.02 -33.24 5.23
N GLU A 30 14.05 -32.62 6.41
CA GLU A 30 12.88 -31.95 6.96
C GLU A 30 12.60 -30.73 6.06
N LYS A 31 11.45 -30.73 5.38
CA LYS A 31 10.98 -29.51 4.75
C LYS A 31 10.78 -28.51 5.90
N PRO A 32 11.41 -27.32 5.85
CA PRO A 32 11.13 -26.31 6.84
C PRO A 32 9.63 -26.07 6.85
N VAL A 33 9.04 -25.93 8.03
CA VAL A 33 7.65 -25.51 8.19
C VAL A 33 7.58 -24.06 7.71
N SER A 34 7.45 -23.87 6.40
CA SER A 34 7.30 -22.54 5.82
C SER A 34 5.91 -22.07 6.18
N ARG A 35 5.83 -21.07 7.06
CA ARG A 35 4.57 -20.39 7.31
C ARG A 35 4.16 -19.69 6.02
N PRO A 36 2.90 -19.79 5.58
CA PRO A 36 2.49 -19.21 4.29
C PRO A 36 2.79 -17.73 4.14
N CYS A 37 2.87 -16.97 5.24
CA CYS A 37 3.20 -15.54 5.25
C CYS A 37 4.67 -15.23 5.54
N ASP A 38 5.58 -16.21 5.58
CA ASP A 38 7.00 -16.01 5.89
C ASP A 38 7.94 -16.79 4.93
N PRO A 39 8.54 -16.10 3.93
CA PRO A 39 8.34 -14.69 3.59
C PRO A 39 6.97 -14.45 2.93
N SER A 40 6.39 -13.26 3.13
CA SER A 40 5.05 -12.94 2.62
C SER A 40 4.98 -12.95 1.08
N PRO A 41 4.06 -13.70 0.46
CA PRO A 41 3.86 -13.73 -0.99
C PRO A 41 2.97 -12.57 -1.48
N CYS A 42 2.39 -11.76 -0.59
CA CYS A 42 1.31 -10.83 -0.92
C CYS A 42 1.76 -9.54 -1.61
N GLY A 43 3.05 -9.32 -1.82
CA GLY A 43 3.57 -8.09 -2.43
C GLY A 43 3.44 -6.84 -1.53
N PRO A 44 3.90 -5.69 -2.02
CA PRO A 44 3.87 -4.44 -1.26
C PRO A 44 2.44 -3.93 -1.04
N ASN A 45 2.27 -3.10 -0.02
CA ASN A 45 0.98 -2.48 0.35
C ASN A 45 -0.16 -3.49 0.53
N SER A 46 0.20 -4.71 0.96
CA SER A 46 -0.73 -5.80 1.20
C SER A 46 -0.49 -6.39 2.58
N ILE A 47 -1.57 -6.83 3.22
CA ILE A 47 -1.52 -7.61 4.46
C ILE A 47 -1.63 -9.10 4.12
N CYS A 48 -0.78 -9.91 4.75
CA CYS A 48 -0.85 -11.37 4.68
C CYS A 48 -1.48 -11.90 5.97
N ARG A 49 -2.50 -12.75 5.84
CA ARG A 49 -3.08 -13.52 6.94
C ARG A 49 -3.09 -15.00 6.57
N GLU A 50 -2.80 -15.85 7.54
CA GLU A 50 -2.86 -17.30 7.34
C GLU A 50 -4.29 -17.79 7.56
N ALA A 51 -4.81 -18.62 6.65
CA ALA A 51 -6.06 -19.35 6.84
C ALA A 51 -5.97 -20.72 6.16
N ASN A 52 -6.35 -21.79 6.87
CA ASN A 52 -6.27 -23.18 6.39
C ASN A 52 -4.90 -23.58 5.83
N GLY A 53 -3.81 -23.08 6.44
CA GLY A 53 -2.44 -23.36 5.97
C GLY A 53 -2.07 -22.66 4.65
N GLN A 54 -2.84 -21.66 4.23
CA GLN A 54 -2.59 -20.85 3.03
C GLN A 54 -2.44 -19.37 3.38
N ALA A 55 -1.70 -18.65 2.54
CA ALA A 55 -1.59 -17.20 2.61
C ALA A 55 -2.81 -16.56 1.94
N ILE A 56 -3.57 -15.78 2.69
CA ILE A 56 -4.62 -14.91 2.16
C ILE A 56 -4.08 -13.48 2.17
N CYS A 57 -4.14 -12.85 1.01
CA CYS A 57 -3.66 -11.50 0.80
C CYS A 57 -4.84 -10.53 0.65
N ALA A 58 -4.70 -9.33 1.20
CA ALA A 58 -5.60 -8.20 0.94
C ALA A 58 -4.79 -6.91 0.85
N CYS A 59 -5.26 -5.91 0.10
CA CYS A 59 -4.63 -4.59 0.12
C CYS A 59 -4.80 -3.94 1.50
N VAL A 60 -3.80 -3.19 1.95
CA VAL A 60 -3.93 -2.36 3.15
C VAL A 60 -4.95 -1.25 2.92
N GLU A 61 -5.44 -0.63 4.00
CA GLU A 61 -6.41 0.45 3.89
C GLU A 61 -5.92 1.54 2.95
N SER A 62 -6.83 2.08 2.11
CA SER A 62 -6.55 3.11 1.11
C SER A 62 -5.83 2.66 -0.16
N PHE A 63 -5.48 1.38 -0.28
CA PHE A 63 -4.96 0.80 -1.52
C PHE A 63 -6.06 0.01 -2.23
N ILE A 64 -6.06 0.08 -3.56
CA ILE A 64 -7.05 -0.55 -4.42
C ILE A 64 -6.40 -1.63 -5.30
N GLY A 65 -7.23 -2.53 -5.83
CA GLY A 65 -6.81 -3.63 -6.69
C GLY A 65 -6.75 -4.96 -5.95
N ASN A 66 -6.01 -5.91 -6.53
CA ASN A 66 -5.81 -7.24 -5.96
C ASN A 66 -4.31 -7.48 -5.70
N PRO A 67 -3.94 -7.99 -4.53
CA PRO A 67 -2.57 -8.42 -4.26
C PRO A 67 -2.06 -9.39 -5.33
N PRO A 68 -0.77 -9.34 -5.72
CA PRO A 68 0.28 -8.48 -5.16
C PRO A 68 0.35 -7.06 -5.74
N ASN A 69 -0.60 -6.69 -6.59
CA ASN A 69 -0.60 -5.44 -7.36
C ASN A 69 -1.46 -4.35 -6.70
N CYS A 70 -1.39 -4.25 -5.37
CA CYS A 70 -2.07 -3.19 -4.65
C CYS A 70 -1.43 -1.83 -4.95
N ARG A 71 -2.25 -0.88 -5.39
CA ARG A 71 -1.81 0.47 -5.78
C ARG A 71 -2.64 1.53 -5.07
N PRO A 72 -2.12 2.73 -4.86
CA PRO A 72 -2.94 3.83 -4.36
C PRO A 72 -4.05 4.18 -5.36
N GLU A 73 -5.07 4.89 -4.89
CA GLU A 73 -6.11 5.44 -5.77
C GLU A 73 -5.52 6.42 -6.78
N CYS A 74 -4.62 7.30 -6.32
CA CYS A 74 -3.92 8.29 -7.13
C CYS A 74 -2.45 8.43 -6.73
N ILE A 75 -1.63 8.87 -7.67
CA ILE A 75 -0.24 9.31 -7.44
C ILE A 75 -0.13 10.82 -7.71
N GLN A 76 -0.90 11.32 -8.69
CA GLN A 76 -0.97 12.71 -9.07
C GLN A 76 -2.43 13.18 -9.08
N SER A 77 -2.66 14.48 -8.88
CA SER A 77 -4.03 15.02 -8.89
C SER A 77 -4.73 14.82 -10.23
N THR A 78 -3.98 14.73 -11.33
CA THR A 78 -4.50 14.41 -12.67
C THR A 78 -5.09 13.00 -12.79
N ASP A 79 -4.80 12.11 -11.84
CA ASP A 79 -5.44 10.79 -11.76
C ASP A 79 -6.88 10.89 -11.22
N CYS A 80 -7.24 12.02 -10.61
CA CYS A 80 -8.54 12.29 -10.02
C CYS A 80 -9.45 13.07 -10.97
N SER A 81 -10.76 13.10 -10.65
CA SER A 81 -11.69 14.05 -11.27
C SER A 81 -11.19 15.49 -11.09
N PRO A 82 -11.46 16.43 -12.04
CA PRO A 82 -11.05 17.83 -11.92
C PRO A 82 -11.51 18.57 -10.65
N SER A 83 -12.56 18.05 -9.99
CA SER A 83 -13.09 18.56 -8.72
C SER A 83 -12.42 17.99 -7.46
N LEU A 84 -11.46 17.07 -7.60
CA LEU A 84 -10.74 16.43 -6.50
C LEU A 84 -9.24 16.60 -6.68
N ALA A 85 -8.46 16.45 -5.62
CA ALA A 85 -7.00 16.45 -5.66
C ALA A 85 -6.45 15.16 -5.06
N CYS A 86 -5.23 14.79 -5.45
CA CYS A 86 -4.57 13.65 -4.84
C CYS A 86 -3.96 14.06 -3.50
N ILE A 87 -4.66 13.76 -2.40
CA ILE A 87 -4.26 14.09 -1.04
C ILE A 87 -4.07 12.77 -0.29
N ASN A 88 -2.85 12.54 0.21
CA ASN A 88 -2.48 11.30 0.91
C ASN A 88 -2.86 10.04 0.12
N ARG A 89 -2.59 10.05 -1.20
CA ARG A 89 -2.84 8.93 -2.13
C ARG A 89 -4.31 8.57 -2.34
N LYS A 90 -5.23 9.47 -1.97
CA LYS A 90 -6.67 9.39 -2.25
C LYS A 90 -7.15 10.63 -2.99
N CYS A 91 -8.16 10.45 -3.83
CA CYS A 91 -8.84 11.56 -4.48
C CYS A 91 -9.83 12.19 -3.50
N GLN A 92 -9.50 13.39 -3.02
CA GLN A 92 -10.26 14.10 -1.99
C GLN A 92 -10.53 15.54 -2.39
N ASP A 93 -11.58 16.15 -1.83
CA ASP A 93 -11.87 17.56 -2.00
C ASP A 93 -10.75 18.40 -1.34
N PRO A 94 -10.06 19.29 -2.06
CA PRO A 94 -9.02 20.15 -1.50
C PRO A 94 -9.57 21.37 -0.73
N CYS A 95 -10.89 21.61 -0.72
CA CYS A 95 -11.49 22.78 -0.06
C CYS A 95 -11.38 22.81 1.48
N PRO A 96 -11.60 21.70 2.21
CA PRO A 96 -11.52 21.71 3.67
C PRO A 96 -10.17 22.22 4.19
N GLY A 97 -10.19 23.34 4.91
CA GLY A 97 -9.00 23.97 5.49
C GLY A 97 -8.19 24.88 4.56
N SER A 98 -8.58 25.01 3.29
CA SER A 98 -7.85 25.85 2.31
C SER A 98 -8.27 27.31 2.31
N CYS A 99 -9.55 27.59 2.58
CA CYS A 99 -10.10 28.95 2.55
C CYS A 99 -10.34 29.52 3.94
N GLY A 100 -10.30 30.85 4.02
CA GLY A 100 -10.54 31.62 5.24
C GLY A 100 -12.00 31.63 5.66
N TYR A 101 -12.28 32.23 6.81
CA TYR A 101 -13.64 32.29 7.36
C TYR A 101 -14.58 33.10 6.44
N ASN A 102 -15.82 32.63 6.28
CA ASN A 102 -16.84 33.18 5.38
C ASN A 102 -16.47 33.24 3.88
N ALA A 103 -15.39 32.58 3.44
CA ALA A 103 -15.06 32.47 2.03
C ALA A 103 -15.80 31.29 1.38
N ILE A 104 -16.14 31.43 0.10
CA ILE A 104 -16.61 30.33 -0.75
C ILE A 104 -15.37 29.64 -1.33
N CYS A 105 -15.33 28.31 -1.24
CA CYS A 105 -14.34 27.50 -1.93
C CYS A 105 -14.94 26.83 -3.15
N ASN A 106 -14.28 26.96 -4.29
CA ASN A 106 -14.58 26.21 -5.50
C ASN A 106 -13.30 25.52 -5.99
N VAL A 107 -13.41 24.27 -6.44
CA VAL A 107 -12.25 23.55 -6.99
C VAL A 107 -12.12 23.86 -8.48
N ASN A 108 -10.95 24.34 -8.90
CA ASN A 108 -10.58 24.51 -10.29
C ASN A 108 -9.33 23.70 -10.61
N ASN A 109 -9.48 22.67 -11.45
CA ASN A 109 -8.38 21.81 -11.88
C ASN A 109 -7.53 21.32 -10.69
N HIS A 110 -8.19 20.65 -9.74
CA HIS A 110 -7.60 20.12 -8.50
C HIS A 110 -7.13 21.17 -7.47
N ASN A 111 -7.28 22.47 -7.74
CA ASN A 111 -6.84 23.53 -6.84
C ASN A 111 -8.04 24.22 -6.17
N PRO A 112 -7.99 24.48 -4.85
CA PRO A 112 -9.02 25.24 -4.16
C PRO A 112 -8.88 26.73 -4.53
N ILE A 113 -9.96 27.30 -5.05
CA ILE A 113 -10.09 28.73 -5.34
C ILE A 113 -11.01 29.34 -4.31
N CYS A 114 -10.48 30.27 -3.52
CA CYS A 114 -11.20 30.96 -2.46
C CYS A 114 -11.68 32.33 -2.94
N THR A 115 -12.96 32.64 -2.77
CA THR A 115 -13.53 33.95 -3.08
C THR A 115 -14.42 34.43 -1.93
N CYS A 116 -14.47 35.75 -1.70
CA CYS A 116 -15.49 36.30 -0.81
C CYS A 116 -16.86 36.27 -1.52
N PRO A 117 -17.94 35.88 -0.83
CA PRO A 117 -19.29 35.93 -1.39
C PRO A 117 -19.69 37.38 -1.72
N PRO A 118 -20.75 37.57 -2.53
CA PRO A 118 -21.31 38.89 -2.79
C PRO A 118 -21.60 39.62 -1.47
N ARG A 119 -21.33 40.94 -1.42
CA ARG A 119 -21.48 41.79 -0.22
C ARG A 119 -20.45 41.51 0.87
N TYR A 120 -19.38 40.76 0.59
CA TYR A 120 -18.25 40.59 1.50
C TYR A 120 -16.94 41.08 0.87
N THR A 121 -16.01 41.50 1.70
CA THR A 121 -14.68 41.97 1.30
C THR A 121 -13.61 41.46 2.28
N GLY A 122 -12.33 41.67 1.96
CA GLY A 122 -11.20 41.17 2.74
C GLY A 122 -10.41 40.11 1.98
N SER A 123 -9.72 39.25 2.73
CA SER A 123 -8.87 38.19 2.18
C SER A 123 -9.61 36.85 2.20
N PRO A 124 -9.90 36.23 1.04
CA PRO A 124 -10.56 34.93 0.97
C PRO A 124 -9.78 33.78 1.63
N PHE A 125 -8.48 33.95 1.86
CA PHE A 125 -7.63 32.98 2.54
C PHE A 125 -7.57 33.19 4.07
N SER A 126 -8.09 34.31 4.57
CA SER A 126 -8.04 34.65 5.99
C SER A 126 -9.44 34.85 6.56
N HIS A 127 -10.14 35.88 6.10
CA HIS A 127 -11.46 36.24 6.59
C HIS A 127 -12.15 37.18 5.59
N CYS A 128 -13.40 36.88 5.25
CA CYS A 128 -14.30 37.74 4.51
C CYS A 128 -15.27 38.44 5.48
N TYR A 129 -15.29 39.77 5.46
CA TYR A 129 -16.15 40.63 6.29
C TYR A 129 -17.29 41.19 5.46
N VAL A 130 -18.46 41.39 6.08
CA VAL A 130 -19.59 42.05 5.41
C VAL A 130 -19.19 43.45 4.97
N GLN A 131 -19.41 43.77 3.70
CA GLN A 131 -19.34 45.14 3.20
C GLN A 131 -20.55 45.89 3.74
N VAL A 132 -20.29 46.79 4.68
CA VAL A 132 -21.28 47.78 5.10
C VAL A 132 -21.36 48.80 3.97
N ASP A 133 -22.47 48.82 3.25
CA ASP A 133 -22.74 49.89 2.30
C ASP A 133 -22.93 51.18 3.11
N GLU A 134 -21.89 52.01 3.21
CA GLU A 134 -22.09 53.43 3.51
C GLU A 134 -22.75 54.05 2.28
N GLY A 135 -24.08 54.05 2.28
CA GLY A 135 -24.87 54.81 1.31
C GLY A 135 -24.62 56.32 1.51
N PRO A 136 -24.67 57.12 0.42
CA PRO A 136 -24.53 58.58 0.48
C PRO A 136 -25.70 59.26 1.19
#